data_AF-A0A2D0HJP9-F1
#
_entry.id   AF-A0A2D0HJP9-F1
#
_cell.length_a   1.000
_cell.length_b   1.000
_cell.length_c   1.000
_cell.angle_alpha   90.00
_cell.angle_beta   90.00
_cell.angle_gamma   90.00
#
_symmetry.space_group_name_H-M   'P 1'
#
loop_
_entity.id
_entity.type
_entity.pdbx_description
1 polymer ?
#
loop_
_entity_poly.entity_id
_entity_poly.type
_entity_poly.pdbx_seq_one_letter_code
_entity_poly.pdbx_strand_id
1 'polypeptide(L)'
;MFDKTQGVYVVRQHLATSFNIPEENVQVISPFVGGAFGSSLRPNYYPALTAMAARVIKRPVKVVYTRQQMYVYGTRLSPAYLAESFAWGPKKRKAHWYGTARGD
;
A
#
# COMPACT_ATOMS: atom_id res chain seq x y z
N MET A 1 11.86 13.76 -1.76
CA MET A 1 11.77 12.44 -1.13
C MET A 1 12.20 11.39 -2.16
N PHE A 2 13.21 10.58 -1.84
CA PHE A 2 13.50 9.37 -2.61
C PHE A 2 12.73 8.22 -1.98
N ASP A 3 11.88 7.57 -2.75
CA ASP A 3 10.99 6.52 -2.25
C ASP A 3 10.96 5.35 -3.22
N LYS A 4 10.87 4.12 -2.70
CA LYS A 4 10.54 2.94 -3.50
C LYS A 4 9.02 2.89 -3.61
N THR A 5 8.44 3.48 -4.64
CA THR A 5 6.98 3.52 -4.82
C THR A 5 6.54 3.26 -6.26
N GLN A 6 5.39 2.61 -6.42
CA GLN A 6 4.73 2.47 -7.73
C GLN A 6 3.78 3.65 -8.02
N GLY A 7 3.52 4.53 -7.05
CA GLY A 7 2.57 5.63 -7.14
C GLY A 7 3.14 6.95 -6.66
N VAL A 8 4.05 7.55 -7.43
CA VAL A 8 4.74 8.81 -7.05
C VAL A 8 3.79 9.97 -6.78
N TYR A 9 2.72 10.11 -7.58
CA TYR A 9 1.72 11.17 -7.41
C TYR A 9 0.91 10.98 -6.12
N VAL A 10 0.55 9.74 -5.80
CA VAL A 10 -0.22 9.43 -4.58
C VAL A 10 0.61 9.71 -3.32
N VAL A 11 1.90 9.37 -3.34
CA VAL A 11 2.82 9.69 -2.23
C VAL A 11 3.02 11.21 -2.12
N ARG A 12 3.14 11.92 -3.25
CA ARG A 12 3.28 13.37 -3.28
C ARG A 12 2.08 14.07 -2.66
N GLN A 13 0.88 13.73 -3.10
CA GLN A 13 -0.37 14.24 -2.55
C GLN A 13 -0.51 13.91 -1.06
N HIS A 14 -0.19 12.66 -0.66
CA HIS A 14 -0.25 12.25 0.74
C HIS A 14 0.68 13.07 1.63
N LEU A 15 1.91 13.33 1.21
CA LEU A 15 2.84 14.17 1.96
C LEU A 15 2.40 15.63 1.99
N ALA A 16 1.93 16.19 0.86
CA ALA A 16 1.43 17.56 0.79
C ALA A 16 0.29 17.78 1.80
N THR A 17 -0.70 16.89 1.80
CA THR A 17 -1.82 16.92 2.75
C THR A 17 -1.35 16.70 4.19
N SER A 18 -0.49 15.71 4.45
CA SER A 18 -0.04 15.36 5.82
C SER A 18 0.73 16.51 6.50
N PHE A 19 1.42 17.33 5.71
CA PHE A 19 2.23 18.44 6.20
C PHE A 19 1.59 19.81 5.97
N ASN A 20 0.37 19.86 5.43
CA ASN A 20 -0.33 21.08 5.06
C ASN A 20 0.55 22.06 4.26
N ILE A 21 1.21 21.55 3.22
CA ILE A 21 2.01 22.36 2.30
C ILE A 21 1.52 22.18 0.86
N PRO A 22 1.75 23.18 -0.02
CA PRO A 22 1.42 23.04 -1.43
C PRO A 22 2.13 21.85 -2.09
N GLU A 23 1.46 21.18 -3.03
CA GLU A 23 1.97 19.96 -3.67
C GLU A 23 3.22 20.24 -4.54
N GLU A 24 3.33 21.43 -5.10
CA GLU A 24 4.52 21.97 -5.78
C GLU A 24 5.78 21.97 -4.91
N ASN A 25 5.62 22.07 -3.59
CA ASN A 25 6.73 22.03 -2.63
C ASN A 25 7.13 20.60 -2.24
N VAL A 26 6.48 19.58 -2.80
CA VAL A 26 6.78 18.17 -2.56
C VAL A 26 7.25 17.52 -3.84
N GLN A 27 8.47 16.99 -3.83
CA GLN A 27 9.00 16.17 -4.93
C GLN A 27 9.19 14.73 -4.45
N VAL A 28 8.65 13.76 -5.18
CA VAL A 28 8.85 12.33 -4.95
C VAL A 28 9.56 11.71 -6.15
N ILE A 29 10.68 11.04 -5.90
CA ILE A 29 11.58 10.48 -6.93
C ILE A 29 11.70 8.98 -6.71
N SER A 30 11.35 8.18 -7.72
CA SER A 30 11.38 6.71 -7.70
C SER A 30 11.81 6.14 -9.06
N PRO A 31 13.07 6.30 -9.48
CA PRO A 31 13.54 5.90 -10.80
C PRO A 31 13.57 4.38 -10.98
N PHE A 32 13.78 3.64 -9.89
CA PHE A 32 13.90 2.18 -9.91
C PHE A 32 13.07 1.56 -8.79
N VAL A 33 12.34 0.49 -9.11
CA VAL A 33 11.60 -0.32 -8.14
C VAL A 33 11.95 -1.78 -8.38
N GLY A 34 12.70 -2.39 -7.46
CA GLY A 34 13.12 -3.80 -7.54
C GLY A 34 12.03 -4.82 -7.25
N GLY A 35 10.80 -4.58 -7.72
CA GLY A 35 9.62 -5.40 -7.44
C GLY A 35 8.83 -4.98 -6.19
N ALA A 36 7.50 -5.00 -6.33
CA ALA A 36 6.55 -4.64 -5.27
C ALA A 36 5.23 -5.43 -5.34
N PHE A 37 4.82 -5.95 -6.50
CA PHE A 37 3.61 -6.79 -6.64
C PHE A 37 2.35 -6.17 -6.00
N GLY A 38 2.16 -4.87 -6.18
CA GLY A 38 1.02 -4.13 -5.64
C GLY A 38 1.22 -3.61 -4.20
N SER A 39 2.25 -4.08 -3.48
CA SER A 39 2.49 -3.68 -2.09
C SER A 39 2.86 -2.21 -1.93
N SER A 40 3.21 -1.52 -3.02
CA SER A 40 3.72 -0.15 -3.03
C SER A 40 2.90 0.80 -3.92
N LEU A 41 1.63 0.46 -4.18
CA LEU A 41 0.70 1.30 -4.95
C LEU A 41 0.13 2.48 -4.13
N ARG A 42 0.15 2.36 -2.80
CA ARG A 42 -0.35 3.37 -1.86
C ARG A 42 0.77 3.77 -0.89
N PRO A 43 0.74 5.02 -0.37
CA PRO A 43 1.67 5.45 0.65
C PRO A 43 1.50 4.58 1.90
N ASN A 44 2.62 4.05 2.39
CA ASN A 44 2.68 3.38 3.68
C ASN A 44 2.94 4.43 4.79
N TYR A 45 3.22 4.00 6.03
CA TYR A 45 3.50 4.90 7.16
C TYR A 45 4.87 5.60 7.04
N TYR A 46 5.86 4.94 6.44
CA TYR A 46 7.25 5.42 6.46
C TYR A 46 7.51 6.75 5.71
N PRO A 47 6.85 7.12 4.59
CA PRO A 47 7.17 8.37 3.90
C PRO A 47 6.91 9.59 4.78
N ALA A 48 5.75 9.63 5.45
CA ALA A 48 5.39 10.72 6.35
C ALA A 48 6.32 10.76 7.58
N LEU A 49 6.60 9.61 8.20
CA LEU A 49 7.51 9.54 9.36
C LEU A 49 8.93 9.97 8.99
N THR A 50 9.43 9.56 7.83
CA THR A 50 10.77 9.93 7.33
C THR A 50 10.84 11.44 7.08
N ALA A 51 9.83 12.01 6.42
CA ALA A 51 9.76 13.45 6.17
C ALA A 51 9.65 14.26 7.48
N MET A 52 8.85 13.79 8.45
CA MET A 52 8.73 14.40 9.76
C MET A 52 10.07 14.38 10.51
N ALA A 53 10.74 13.22 10.57
CA ALA A 53 12.05 13.09 11.20
C ALA A 53 13.07 14.04 10.56
N ALA A 54 13.14 14.08 9.22
CA ALA A 54 14.03 14.96 8.49
C ALA A 54 13.79 16.45 8.79
N ARG A 55 12.52 16.87 8.94
CA ARG A 55 12.15 18.24 9.34
C ARG A 55 12.60 18.57 10.76
N VAL A 56 12.39 17.65 11.71
CA VAL A 56 12.78 17.83 13.12
C VAL A 56 14.29 17.93 13.28
N ILE A 57 15.03 17.00 12.69
CA ILE A 57 16.50 16.96 12.83
C ILE A 57 17.24 17.88 11.86
N LYS A 58 16.53 18.48 10.90
CA LYS A 58 17.06 19.37 9.85
C LYS A 58 18.19 18.74 9.03
N ARG A 59 18.12 17.43 8.79
CA ARG A 59 19.10 16.65 8.02
C ARG A 59 18.40 15.57 7.20
N PRO A 60 18.98 15.11 6.06
CA PRO A 60 18.44 13.98 5.32
C PRO A 60 18.36 12.73 6.19
N VAL A 61 17.21 12.05 6.15
CA VAL A 61 16.96 10.79 6.87
C VAL A 61 16.76 9.67 5.85
N LYS A 62 17.39 8.52 6.09
CA LYS A 62 17.17 7.28 5.34
C LYS A 62 16.55 6.24 6.25
N VAL A 63 15.34 5.79 5.92
CA VAL A 63 14.68 4.66 6.57
C VAL A 63 14.79 3.44 5.67
N VAL A 64 15.24 2.33 6.22
CA VAL A 64 15.29 1.03 5.54
C VAL A 64 14.65 0.00 6.45
N TYR A 65 13.61 -0.66 5.95
CA TYR A 65 13.00 -1.76 6.67
C TYR A 65 13.84 -3.03 6.58
N THR A 66 13.96 -3.72 7.71
CA THR A 66 14.37 -5.12 7.76
C THR A 66 13.28 -6.01 7.15
N ARG A 67 13.63 -7.25 6.79
CA ARG A 67 12.67 -8.21 6.24
C ARG A 67 11.53 -8.55 7.21
N GLN A 68 11.84 -8.67 8.50
CA GLN A 68 10.84 -8.87 9.55
C GLN A 68 9.86 -7.69 9.64
N GLN A 69 10.38 -6.45 9.63
CA GLN A 69 9.55 -5.25 9.65
C GLN A 69 8.64 -5.15 8.42
N MET A 70 9.08 -5.60 7.25
CA MET A 70 8.24 -5.61 6.05
C MET A 70 7.01 -6.50 6.20
N TYR A 71 7.08 -7.59 6.97
CA TYR A 71 5.87 -8.35 7.28
C TYR A 71 4.92 -7.49 8.06
N VAL A 72 5.34 -6.85 9.16
CA VAL A 72 4.44 -6.14 10.09
C VAL A 72 3.90 -4.83 9.50
N TYR A 73 4.77 -4.02 8.90
CA TYR A 73 4.44 -2.67 8.45
C TYR A 73 4.16 -2.58 6.95
N GLY A 74 4.44 -3.62 6.19
CA GLY A 74 4.15 -3.66 4.75
C GLY A 74 2.66 -3.78 4.45
N THR A 75 2.28 -3.40 3.24
CA THR A 75 0.93 -3.61 2.73
C THR A 75 0.64 -5.12 2.65
N ARG A 76 -0.44 -5.56 3.30
CA ARG A 76 -0.92 -6.94 3.28
C ARG A 76 -2.27 -7.01 2.58
N LEU A 77 -2.51 -8.09 1.85
CA LEU A 77 -3.84 -8.42 1.37
C LEU A 77 -4.69 -8.86 2.56
N SER A 78 -5.90 -8.30 2.67
CA SER A 78 -6.88 -8.82 3.63
C SER A 78 -7.26 -10.23 3.20
N PRO A 79 -7.29 -11.22 4.12
CA PRO A 79 -7.84 -12.53 3.82
C PRO A 79 -9.25 -12.37 3.26
N ALA A 80 -9.49 -12.96 2.10
CA ALA A 80 -10.82 -13.05 1.54
C ALA A 80 -11.45 -14.37 2.02
N TYR A 81 -12.58 -14.27 2.71
CA TYR A 81 -13.40 -15.43 3.05
C TYR A 81 -14.57 -15.48 2.07
N LEU A 82 -14.48 -16.42 1.13
CA LEU A 82 -15.50 -16.62 0.10
C LEU A 82 -16.38 -17.81 0.48
N ALA A 83 -17.69 -17.60 0.46
CA ALA A 83 -18.67 -18.67 0.47
C ALA A 83 -19.11 -18.91 -0.96
N GLU A 84 -18.89 -20.13 -1.44
CA GLU A 84 -19.31 -20.57 -2.77
C GLU A 84 -20.42 -21.62 -2.63
N SER A 85 -21.48 -21.47 -3.41
CA SER A 85 -22.57 -22.44 -3.47
C SER A 85 -22.84 -22.85 -4.91
N PHE A 86 -22.89 -24.16 -5.15
CA PHE A 86 -23.06 -24.74 -6.47
C PHE A 86 -24.33 -25.58 -6.54
N ALA A 87 -25.12 -25.39 -7.60
CA ALA A 87 -26.19 -26.30 -7.96
C ALA A 87 -25.77 -27.13 -9.18
N TRP A 88 -25.66 -28.45 -9.02
CA TRP A 88 -25.29 -29.39 -10.09
C TRP A 88 -26.53 -30.14 -10.62
N GLY A 89 -26.58 -30.35 -11.94
CA GLY A 89 -27.49 -31.31 -12.59
C GLY A 89 -26.72 -32.51 -13.14
N PRO A 90 -27.42 -33.53 -13.70
CA PRO A 90 -26.86 -34.85 -14.02
C PRO A 90 -25.63 -34.85 -14.96
N LYS A 91 -25.45 -33.79 -15.76
CA LYS A 91 -24.32 -33.65 -16.69
C LYS A 91 -23.68 -32.25 -16.73
N LYS A 92 -24.17 -31.28 -15.94
CA LYS A 92 -23.63 -29.90 -15.95
C LYS A 92 -23.96 -29.09 -14.70
N ARG A 93 -23.11 -28.10 -14.40
CA ARG A 93 -23.37 -27.04 -13.41
C ARG A 93 -24.56 -26.19 -13.90
N LYS A 94 -25.55 -25.97 -13.03
CA LYS A 94 -26.74 -25.15 -13.34
C LYS A 94 -26.62 -23.73 -12.81
N ALA A 95 -26.04 -23.53 -11.64
CA ALA A 95 -25.86 -22.22 -11.04
C ALA A 95 -24.60 -22.18 -10.16
N HIS A 96 -23.99 -20.99 -10.08
CA HIS A 96 -22.91 -20.67 -9.17
C HIS A 96 -23.21 -19.33 -8.49
N TRP A 97 -23.19 -19.34 -7.16
CA TRP A 97 -23.39 -18.16 -6.33
C TRP A 97 -22.11 -17.89 -5.52
N TYR A 98 -21.68 -16.64 -5.47
CA TYR A 98 -20.58 -16.17 -4.62
C TYR A 98 -21.14 -15.20 -3.57
N GLY A 99 -20.79 -15.42 -2.31
CA GLY A 99 -21.05 -14.52 -1.20
C GLY A 99 -19.79 -14.26 -0.39
N THR A 100 -19.75 -13.14 0.34
CA THR A 100 -18.70 -12.94 1.34
C THR A 100 -19.11 -13.65 2.62
N ALA A 101 -18.25 -14.53 3.14
CA ALA A 101 -18.55 -15.33 4.33
C ALA A 101 -18.39 -14.53 5.65
N ARG A 102 -18.66 -13.22 5.62
CA ARG A 102 -18.75 -12.42 6.85
C ARG A 102 -20.09 -12.76 7.49
N GLY A 103 -20.07 -13.77 8.36
CA GLY A 103 -21.07 -13.90 9.40
C GLY A 103 -20.91 -12.73 10.38
N ASP A 104 -22.05 -12.16 10.74
CA ASP A 104 -22.39 -11.42 11.97
C ASP A 104 -21.28 -11.30 13.03
#